data_AF-A0A3M5NN64-F1
#
_entry.id   AF-A0A3M5NN64-F1
#
_cell.length_a   1.000
_cell.length_b   1.000
_cell.length_c   1.000
_cell.angle_alpha   90.00
_cell.angle_beta   90.00
_cell.angle_gamma   90.00
#
_symmetry.space_group_name_H-M   'P 1'
#
loop_
_entity.id
_entity.type
_entity.pdbx_description
1 polymer ?
#
loop_
_entity_poly.entity_id
_entity_poly.type
_entity_poly.pdbx_seq_one_letter_code
_entity_poly.pdbx_strand_id
1 'polypeptide(L)'
;MADSSLRHWWATPLVGLLGGYLASQVGWPLPWMVGSLLAIILVRCLTPWQLAQIPGGRKCGQLIIGIGIGLHFTPVVIEQVLAHFGLIFIGALVTSLSCLVGVWLMLRTGEDRPTAFFSSMPGGSGEMVNLGARNGAKLSSVAAAQSLRVLAVVLCVPALFKYLLGDGAPALHTTVVDWRWLAFLLVAGAALAWLWQRLKQPNPW
;
A
#
# COMPACT_ATOMS: atom_id res chain seq x y z
N MET A 1 -9.40 -23.36 -16.74
CA MET A 1 -8.05 -22.91 -16.35
C MET A 1 -7.99 -22.45 -14.88
N ALA A 2 -8.87 -22.93 -13.98
CA ALA A 2 -9.00 -22.43 -12.61
C ALA A 2 -8.36 -23.34 -11.53
N ASP A 3 -8.00 -24.59 -11.86
CA ASP A 3 -7.62 -25.60 -10.84
C ASP A 3 -6.13 -25.59 -10.43
N SER A 4 -5.24 -24.93 -11.16
CA SER A 4 -3.80 -24.89 -10.81
C SER A 4 -3.41 -23.77 -9.84
N SER A 5 -4.22 -22.70 -9.73
CA SER A 5 -3.95 -21.56 -8.84
C SER A 5 -4.18 -21.91 -7.37
N LEU A 6 -5.19 -22.76 -7.11
CA LEU A 6 -5.52 -23.33 -5.79
C LEU A 6 -4.53 -24.40 -5.31
N ARG A 7 -3.43 -24.67 -6.01
CA ARG A 7 -2.36 -25.56 -5.51
C ARG A 7 -1.06 -24.85 -5.12
N HIS A 8 -0.88 -23.55 -5.42
CA HIS A 8 0.41 -22.87 -5.25
C HIS A 8 0.39 -21.54 -4.46
N TRP A 9 -0.77 -21.02 -4.06
CA TRP A 9 -0.96 -19.92 -3.11
C TRP A 9 -0.14 -19.99 -1.81
N TRP A 10 0.19 -21.19 -1.30
CA TRP A 10 1.06 -21.35 -0.12
C TRP A 10 2.52 -20.97 -0.38
N ALA A 11 2.97 -20.95 -1.64
CA ALA A 11 4.32 -20.53 -1.98
C ALA A 11 4.54 -19.04 -1.73
N THR A 12 3.52 -18.21 -1.95
CA THR A 12 3.57 -16.75 -1.77
C THR A 12 3.92 -16.33 -0.34
N PRO A 13 3.25 -16.82 0.73
CA PRO A 13 3.63 -16.47 2.09
C PRO A 13 5.01 -17.05 2.48
N LEU A 14 5.39 -18.25 2.00
CA LEU A 14 6.72 -18.80 2.30
C LEU A 14 7.84 -17.98 1.69
N VAL A 15 7.73 -17.61 0.41
CA VAL A 15 8.68 -16.73 -0.27
C VAL A 15 8.73 -15.37 0.43
N GLY A 16 7.57 -14.82 0.81
CA GLY A 16 7.50 -13.57 1.56
C GLY A 16 8.18 -13.64 2.93
N LEU A 17 7.96 -14.71 3.69
CA LEU A 17 8.58 -14.95 5.00
C LEU A 17 10.10 -15.12 4.87
N LEU A 18 10.55 -15.91 3.90
CA LEU A 18 11.98 -16.07 3.61
C LEU A 18 12.63 -14.74 3.22
N GLY A 19 11.97 -13.97 2.35
CA GLY A 19 12.43 -12.63 1.96
C GLY A 19 12.54 -11.67 3.15
N GLY A 20 11.52 -11.63 4.00
CA GLY A 20 11.50 -10.83 5.21
C GLY A 20 12.58 -11.23 6.22
N TYR A 21 12.79 -12.53 6.40
CA TYR A 21 13.83 -13.08 7.28
C TYR A 21 15.24 -12.79 6.75
N LEU A 22 15.48 -12.91 5.44
CA LEU A 22 16.78 -12.55 4.86
C LEU A 22 17.04 -11.05 4.99
N ALA A 23 16.03 -10.22 4.75
CA ALA A 23 16.16 -8.77 4.90
C ALA A 23 16.38 -8.35 6.36
N SER A 24 15.87 -9.10 7.35
CA SER A 24 16.08 -8.78 8.77
C SER A 24 17.52 -8.99 9.20
N GLN A 25 18.22 -9.98 8.60
CA GLN A 25 19.65 -10.19 8.82
C GLN A 25 20.52 -9.07 8.22
N VAL A 26 20.09 -8.47 7.12
CA VAL A 26 20.78 -7.34 6.46
C VAL A 26 20.59 -6.02 7.23
N GLY A 27 19.63 -5.97 8.17
CA GLY A 27 19.33 -4.78 8.95
C GLY A 27 18.67 -3.66 8.15
N TRP A 28 18.00 -3.98 7.03
CA TRP A 28 17.28 -2.97 6.23
C TRP A 28 16.08 -2.41 7.02
N PRO A 29 15.73 -1.11 6.89
CA PRO A 29 14.54 -0.56 7.55
C PRO A 29 13.25 -1.24 7.07
N LEU A 30 12.36 -1.60 8.01
CA LEU A 30 11.17 -2.43 7.76
C LEU A 30 11.46 -3.72 6.96
N PRO A 31 12.31 -4.61 7.48
CA PRO A 31 12.84 -5.73 6.71
C PRO A 31 11.74 -6.72 6.28
N TRP A 32 10.74 -6.94 7.13
CA TRP A 32 9.62 -7.82 6.82
C TRP A 32 8.74 -7.32 5.67
N MET A 33 8.62 -6.00 5.49
CA MET A 33 7.83 -5.40 4.41
C MET A 33 8.64 -5.30 3.12
N VAL A 34 9.86 -4.77 3.19
CA VAL A 34 10.74 -4.60 2.03
C VAL A 34 11.22 -5.95 1.50
N GLY A 35 11.66 -6.84 2.39
CA GLY A 35 12.16 -8.16 2.05
C GLY A 35 11.09 -9.05 1.42
N SER A 36 9.87 -9.06 1.95
CA SER A 36 8.77 -9.83 1.37
C SER A 36 8.36 -9.31 -0.01
N LEU A 37 8.30 -7.98 -0.19
CA LEU A 37 8.01 -7.36 -1.49
C LEU A 37 9.07 -7.71 -2.53
N LEU A 38 10.35 -7.51 -2.21
CA LEU A 38 11.46 -7.79 -3.12
C LEU A 38 11.55 -9.27 -3.47
N ALA A 39 11.40 -10.17 -2.50
CA ALA A 39 11.44 -11.62 -2.76
C ALA A 39 10.33 -12.05 -3.73
N ILE A 40 9.10 -11.56 -3.55
CA ILE A 40 7.99 -11.87 -4.46
C ILE A 40 8.25 -11.30 -5.86
N ILE A 41 8.77 -10.07 -5.97
CA ILE A 41 9.12 -9.46 -7.26
C ILE A 41 10.21 -10.29 -7.96
N LEU A 42 11.29 -10.61 -7.26
CA LEU A 42 12.41 -11.38 -7.80
C LEU A 42 11.96 -12.75 -8.29
N VAL A 43 11.17 -13.49 -7.50
CA VAL A 43 10.65 -14.79 -7.92
C VAL A 43 9.77 -14.65 -9.15
N ARG A 44 8.85 -13.68 -9.19
CA ARG A 44 7.93 -13.52 -10.33
C ARG A 44 8.59 -12.99 -11.61
N CYS A 45 9.71 -12.27 -11.50
CA CYS A 45 10.43 -11.70 -12.64
C CYS A 45 11.54 -12.63 -13.16
N LEU A 46 12.26 -13.33 -12.27
CA LEU A 46 13.43 -14.14 -12.62
C LEU A 46 13.08 -15.62 -12.86
N THR A 47 11.94 -16.07 -12.37
CA THR A 47 11.49 -17.46 -12.56
C THR A 47 10.17 -17.50 -13.32
N PRO A 48 9.89 -18.59 -14.06
CA PRO A 48 8.58 -18.78 -14.68
C PRO A 48 7.46 -19.02 -13.64
N TRP A 49 7.79 -19.06 -12.35
CA TRP A 49 6.84 -19.34 -11.29
C TRP A 49 5.97 -18.11 -11.01
N GLN A 50 4.76 -18.12 -11.56
CA GLN A 50 3.74 -17.13 -11.24
C GLN A 50 3.12 -17.44 -9.89
N LEU A 51 3.71 -16.88 -8.82
CA LEU A 51 3.18 -16.93 -7.46
C LEU A 51 1.71 -16.49 -7.44
N ALA A 52 0.84 -17.39 -6.99
CA ALA A 52 -0.60 -17.15 -6.96
C ALA A 52 -0.96 -16.20 -5.81
N GLN A 53 -1.98 -15.37 -6.03
CA GLN A 53 -2.53 -14.55 -4.96
C GLN A 53 -3.19 -15.42 -3.89
N ILE A 54 -2.96 -15.09 -2.62
CA ILE A 54 -3.68 -15.70 -1.51
C ILE A 54 -5.14 -15.24 -1.59
N PRO A 55 -6.13 -16.15 -1.71
CA PRO A 55 -7.55 -15.81 -1.69
C PRO A 55 -7.88 -15.01 -0.43
N GLY A 56 -8.38 -13.79 -0.61
CA GLY A 56 -8.69 -12.88 0.50
C GLY A 56 -7.47 -12.25 1.21
N GLY A 57 -6.24 -12.67 0.90
CA GLY A 57 -5.04 -12.20 1.62
C GLY A 57 -4.84 -10.69 1.57
N ARG A 58 -5.12 -10.05 0.43
CA ARG A 58 -5.09 -8.59 0.31
C ARG A 58 -6.13 -7.92 1.22
N LYS A 59 -7.36 -8.44 1.27
CA LYS A 59 -8.44 -7.90 2.11
C LYS A 59 -8.13 -8.04 3.59
N CYS A 60 -7.65 -9.22 4.00
CA CYS A 60 -7.20 -9.45 5.37
C CYS A 60 -6.04 -8.53 5.75
N GLY A 61 -5.05 -8.36 4.86
CA GLY A 61 -3.94 -7.45 5.07
C GLY A 61 -4.39 -5.99 5.21
N GLN A 62 -5.29 -5.52 4.35
CA GLN A 62 -5.87 -4.18 4.44
C GLN A 62 -6.63 -3.97 5.75
N LEU A 63 -7.42 -4.95 6.20
CA LEU A 63 -8.13 -4.90 7.47
C LEU A 63 -7.17 -4.81 8.67
N ILE A 64 -6.16 -5.69 8.71
CA ILE A 64 -5.18 -5.74 9.81
C ILE A 64 -4.36 -4.45 9.87
N ILE A 65 -3.82 -4.00 8.74
CA ILE A 65 -3.01 -2.78 8.65
C ILE A 65 -3.89 -1.55 8.94
N GLY A 66 -5.12 -1.52 8.41
CA GLY A 66 -6.07 -0.43 8.64
C GLY A 66 -6.43 -0.25 10.11
N ILE A 67 -6.74 -1.34 10.80
CA ILE A 67 -6.99 -1.31 12.25
C ILE A 67 -5.71 -0.95 13.01
N GLY A 68 -4.56 -1.52 12.64
CA GLY A 68 -3.27 -1.21 13.26
C GLY A 68 -2.95 0.29 13.19
N ILE A 69 -3.03 0.89 12.00
CA ILE A 69 -2.87 2.34 11.80
C ILE A 69 -3.96 3.11 12.55
N GLY A 70 -5.21 2.64 12.52
CA GLY A 70 -6.33 3.23 13.24
C GLY A 70 -6.09 3.36 14.75
N LEU A 71 -5.50 2.34 15.37
CA LEU A 71 -5.15 2.35 16.80
C LEU A 71 -4.07 3.37 17.15
N HIS A 72 -3.28 3.85 16.18
CA HIS A 72 -2.32 4.93 16.39
C HIS A 72 -2.96 6.32 16.42
N PHE A 73 -4.21 6.49 16.00
CA PHE A 73 -4.95 7.75 16.14
C PHE A 73 -5.41 7.97 17.59
N THR A 74 -4.47 8.40 18.42
CA THR A 74 -4.73 8.84 19.80
C THR A 74 -4.96 10.35 19.86
N PRO A 75 -5.58 10.88 20.93
CA PRO A 75 -5.75 12.33 21.10
C PRO A 75 -4.43 13.10 20.98
N VAL A 76 -3.35 12.57 21.56
CA VAL A 76 -2.01 13.16 21.48
C VAL A 76 -1.51 13.24 20.03
N VAL A 77 -1.71 12.19 19.24
CA VAL A 77 -1.33 12.20 17.82
C VAL A 77 -2.19 13.20 17.03
N ILE A 78 -3.48 13.30 17.33
CA ILE A 78 -4.37 14.27 16.69
C ILE A 78 -3.93 15.71 17.00
N GLU A 79 -3.57 16.03 18.24
CA GLU A 79 -3.02 17.33 18.61
C GLU A 79 -1.75 17.66 17.82
N GLN A 80 -0.84 16.69 17.65
CA GLN A 80 0.36 16.86 16.84
C GLN A 80 0.04 17.08 15.36
N VAL A 81 -0.92 16.34 14.81
CA VAL A 81 -1.40 16.51 13.42
C VAL A 81 -2.00 17.89 13.22
N LEU A 82 -2.79 18.40 14.17
CA LEU A 82 -3.38 19.73 14.12
C LEU A 82 -2.31 20.83 14.24
N ALA A 83 -1.34 20.66 15.14
CA ALA A 83 -0.24 21.60 15.30
C ALA A 83 0.62 21.72 14.03
N HIS A 84 0.81 20.61 13.30
CA HIS A 84 1.60 20.56 12.06
C HIS A 84 0.73 20.56 10.80
N PHE A 85 -0.55 20.90 10.92
CA PHE A 85 -1.51 20.84 9.80
C PHE A 85 -1.04 21.66 8.59
N GLY A 86 -0.46 22.84 8.82
CA GLY A 86 0.08 23.68 7.75
C GLY A 86 1.17 22.98 6.92
N LEU A 87 2.10 22.26 7.57
CA LEU A 87 3.14 21.51 6.88
C LEU A 87 2.56 20.32 6.11
N ILE A 88 1.62 19.59 6.71
CA ILE A 88 0.92 18.47 6.05
C ILE A 88 0.16 18.97 4.82
N PHE A 89 -0.56 20.08 4.94
CA PHE A 89 -1.31 20.69 3.85
C PHE A 89 -0.39 21.15 2.72
N ILE A 90 0.72 21.83 3.03
CA ILE A 90 1.72 22.23 2.03
C ILE A 90 2.32 20.99 1.36
N GLY A 91 2.67 19.94 2.11
CA GLY A 91 3.18 18.68 1.57
C GLY A 91 2.18 18.01 0.61
N ALA A 92 0.90 18.00 0.98
CA ALA A 92 -0.17 17.50 0.11
C ALA A 92 -0.33 18.35 -1.16
N LEU A 93 -0.26 19.68 -1.05
CA LEU A 93 -0.34 20.60 -2.18
C LEU A 93 0.85 20.42 -3.14
N VAL A 94 2.08 20.36 -2.61
CA VAL A 94 3.29 20.11 -3.40
C VAL A 94 3.20 18.77 -4.12
N THR A 95 2.72 17.74 -3.42
CA THR A 95 2.49 16.41 -4.03
C THR A 95 1.47 16.51 -5.16
N SER A 96 0.33 17.17 -4.94
CA SER A 96 -0.69 17.36 -5.97
C SER A 96 -0.17 18.13 -7.18
N LEU A 97 0.62 19.18 -6.97
CA LEU A 97 1.24 19.96 -8.05
C LEU A 97 2.28 19.11 -8.82
N SER A 98 3.06 18.30 -8.12
CA SER A 98 4.01 17.37 -8.76
C SER A 98 3.30 16.36 -9.66
N CYS A 99 2.11 15.90 -9.26
CA CYS A 99 1.28 15.04 -10.08
C CYS A 99 0.80 15.73 -11.36
N LEU A 100 0.46 17.03 -11.33
CA LEU A 100 0.11 17.78 -12.54
C LEU A 100 1.28 17.87 -13.52
N VAL A 101 2.50 18.05 -13.02
CA VAL A 101 3.71 17.99 -13.85
C VAL A 101 3.87 16.59 -14.45
N GLY A 102 3.64 15.53 -13.67
CA GLY A 102 3.63 14.14 -14.15
C GLY A 102 2.62 13.90 -15.29
N VAL A 103 1.38 14.40 -15.14
CA VAL A 103 0.35 14.33 -16.19
C VAL A 103 0.85 15.04 -17.45
N TRP A 104 1.38 16.26 -17.30
CA TRP A 104 1.89 17.04 -18.43
C TRP A 104 3.03 16.34 -19.17
N LEU A 105 3.96 15.71 -18.45
CA LEU A 105 5.05 14.93 -19.04
C LEU A 105 4.51 13.70 -19.80
N MET A 106 3.54 12.97 -19.25
CA MET A 106 2.96 11.82 -19.95
C MET A 106 2.18 12.21 -21.21
N LEU A 107 1.50 13.36 -21.19
CA LEU A 107 0.87 13.91 -22.39
C LEU A 107 1.89 14.25 -23.47
N ARG A 108 3.07 14.77 -23.08
CA ARG A 108 4.17 15.05 -24.02
C ARG A 108 4.74 13.79 -24.66
N THR A 109 4.69 12.65 -23.97
CA THR A 109 5.12 11.35 -24.51
C THR A 109 4.10 10.68 -25.43
N GLY A 110 2.94 11.31 -25.66
CA GLY A 110 1.90 10.81 -26.56
C GLY A 110 0.91 9.82 -25.92
N GLU A 111 0.89 9.72 -24.58
CA GLU A 111 -0.15 8.94 -23.89
C GLU A 111 -1.51 9.66 -23.89
N ASP A 112 -2.57 8.87 -23.81
CA ASP A 112 -3.93 9.39 -23.77
C ASP A 112 -4.20 10.13 -22.45
N ARG A 113 -5.07 11.15 -22.52
CA ARG A 113 -5.46 11.99 -21.37
C ARG A 113 -5.91 11.18 -20.14
N PRO A 114 -6.81 10.19 -20.26
CA PRO A 114 -7.21 9.42 -19.09
C PRO A 114 -6.06 8.58 -18.54
N THR A 115 -5.24 7.90 -19.36
CA THR A 115 -4.06 7.19 -18.88
C THR A 115 -3.10 8.09 -18.14
N ALA A 116 -2.73 9.24 -18.71
CA ALA A 116 -1.81 10.20 -18.10
C ALA A 116 -2.32 10.73 -16.75
N PHE A 117 -3.62 10.98 -16.64
CA PHE A 117 -4.25 11.43 -15.40
C PHE A 117 -4.26 10.35 -14.33
N PHE A 118 -4.81 9.17 -14.62
CA PHE A 118 -4.96 8.10 -13.62
C PHE A 118 -3.63 7.43 -13.23
N SER A 119 -2.61 7.48 -14.08
CA SER A 119 -1.26 7.01 -13.73
C SER A 119 -0.54 7.96 -12.77
N SER A 120 -0.73 9.28 -12.93
CA SER A 120 0.04 10.30 -12.22
C SER A 120 -0.64 10.80 -10.94
N MET A 121 -1.97 10.73 -10.86
CA MET A 121 -2.72 11.25 -9.73
C MET A 121 -2.50 10.43 -8.45
N PRO A 122 -2.46 11.11 -7.28
CA PRO A 122 -2.43 10.42 -6.00
C PRO A 122 -3.80 9.80 -5.73
N GLY A 123 -3.82 8.61 -5.13
CA GLY A 123 -5.06 7.90 -4.87
C GLY A 123 -4.86 6.42 -4.58
N GLY A 124 -5.95 5.72 -4.24
CA GLY A 124 -5.93 4.28 -4.05
C GLY A 124 -5.57 3.57 -5.35
N SER A 125 -4.50 2.79 -5.36
CA SER A 125 -3.97 2.14 -6.57
C SER A 125 -5.02 1.28 -7.28
N GLY A 126 -5.84 0.54 -6.52
CA GLY A 126 -6.95 -0.25 -7.07
C GLY A 126 -8.06 0.61 -7.65
N GLU A 127 -8.29 1.79 -7.07
CA GLU A 127 -9.37 2.69 -7.50
C GLU A 127 -9.00 3.47 -8.76
N MET A 128 -7.78 3.99 -8.83
CA MET A 128 -7.28 4.67 -10.04
C MET A 128 -7.30 3.74 -11.26
N VAL A 129 -7.00 2.45 -11.05
CA VAL A 129 -7.08 1.40 -12.08
C VAL A 129 -8.53 1.14 -12.49
N ASN A 130 -9.49 1.10 -11.55
CA ASN A 130 -10.91 0.89 -11.85
C ASN A 130 -11.53 2.09 -12.57
N LEU A 131 -11.30 3.30 -12.07
CA LEU A 131 -11.75 4.55 -12.67
C LEU A 131 -11.10 4.77 -14.03
N GLY A 132 -9.81 4.46 -14.17
CA GLY A 132 -9.11 4.51 -15.45
C GLY A 132 -9.78 3.64 -16.49
N ALA A 133 -10.10 2.39 -16.16
CA ALA A 133 -10.81 1.49 -17.07
C ALA A 133 -12.16 2.05 -17.53
N ARG A 134 -12.92 2.68 -16.63
CA ARG A 134 -14.22 3.28 -16.94
C ARG A 134 -14.12 4.52 -17.83
N ASN A 135 -12.99 5.23 -17.78
CA ASN A 135 -12.74 6.45 -18.54
C ASN A 135 -11.86 6.23 -19.78
N GLY A 136 -11.66 4.98 -20.20
CA GLY A 136 -10.92 4.64 -21.43
C GLY A 136 -9.39 4.66 -21.30
N ALA A 137 -8.84 4.67 -20.09
CA ALA A 137 -7.39 4.55 -19.87
C ALA A 137 -6.88 3.12 -20.17
N LYS A 138 -5.61 3.03 -20.56
CA LYS A 138 -4.88 1.77 -20.68
C LYS A 138 -4.61 1.19 -19.30
N LEU A 139 -5.36 0.15 -18.94
CA LEU A 139 -5.33 -0.49 -17.63
C LEU A 139 -3.92 -0.93 -17.20
N SER A 140 -3.15 -1.50 -18.13
CA SER A 140 -1.79 -1.97 -17.88
C SER A 140 -0.84 -0.82 -17.50
N SER A 141 -0.89 0.31 -18.21
CA SER A 141 -0.06 1.48 -17.94
C SER A 141 -0.39 2.10 -16.59
N VAL A 142 -1.68 2.26 -16.26
CA VAL A 142 -2.11 2.79 -14.95
C VAL A 142 -1.69 1.86 -13.82
N ALA A 143 -1.90 0.54 -13.96
CA ALA A 143 -1.51 -0.43 -12.96
C ALA A 143 0.02 -0.47 -12.75
N ALA A 144 0.80 -0.38 -13.83
CA ALA A 144 2.26 -0.34 -13.75
C ALA A 144 2.76 0.92 -13.02
N ALA A 145 2.25 2.10 -13.40
CA ALA A 145 2.63 3.37 -12.76
C ALA A 145 2.30 3.38 -11.26
N GLN A 146 1.09 2.95 -10.89
CA GLN A 146 0.66 2.90 -9.49
C GLN A 146 1.46 1.86 -8.68
N SER A 147 1.83 0.73 -9.29
CA SER A 147 2.68 -0.29 -8.66
C SER A 147 4.11 0.23 -8.46
N LEU A 148 4.67 0.90 -9.46
CA LEU A 148 5.99 1.53 -9.37
C LEU A 148 6.03 2.59 -8.28
N ARG A 149 4.99 3.41 -8.16
CA ARG A 149 4.87 4.39 -7.06
C ARG A 149 4.91 3.72 -5.70
N VAL A 150 4.10 2.67 -5.49
CA VAL A 150 4.09 1.93 -4.22
C VAL A 150 5.47 1.33 -3.93
N LEU A 151 6.11 0.73 -4.93
CA LEU A 151 7.46 0.18 -4.81
C LEU A 151 8.47 1.27 -4.41
N ALA A 152 8.46 2.41 -5.10
CA ALA A 152 9.34 3.53 -4.80
C ALA A 152 9.11 4.07 -3.39
N VAL A 153 7.87 4.23 -2.95
CA VAL A 153 7.56 4.67 -1.59
C VAL A 153 8.05 3.65 -0.55
N VAL A 154 7.78 2.36 -0.75
CA VAL A 154 8.17 1.29 0.18
C VAL A 154 9.69 1.14 0.29
N LEU A 155 10.44 1.38 -0.79
CA LEU A 155 11.90 1.28 -0.78
C LEU A 155 12.57 2.57 -0.31
N CYS A 156 12.14 3.72 -0.82
CA CYS A 156 12.82 4.99 -0.59
C CYS A 156 12.46 5.59 0.76
N VAL A 157 11.20 5.57 1.20
CA VAL A 157 10.80 6.25 2.43
C VAL A 157 11.50 5.67 3.65
N PRO A 158 11.46 4.35 3.92
CA PRO A 158 12.16 3.78 5.08
C PRO A 158 13.68 4.01 5.02
N ALA A 159 14.28 3.94 3.82
CA ALA A 159 15.70 4.20 3.63
C ALA A 159 16.06 5.67 3.93
N LEU A 160 15.28 6.62 3.41
CA LEU A 160 15.46 8.05 3.69
C LEU A 160 15.37 8.34 5.19
N PHE A 161 14.37 7.80 5.88
CA PHE A 161 14.25 7.97 7.33
C PHE A 161 15.47 7.41 8.07
N LYS A 162 15.87 6.17 7.79
CA LYS A 162 17.00 5.54 8.48
C LYS A 162 18.33 6.27 8.24
N TYR A 163 18.64 6.60 6.99
CA TYR A 163 19.95 7.14 6.63
C TYR A 163 20.06 8.66 6.81
N LEU A 164 18.95 9.39 6.70
CA LEU A 164 18.97 10.86 6.72
C LEU A 164 18.57 11.45 8.09
N LEU A 165 17.64 10.80 8.81
CA LEU A 165 17.19 11.25 10.13
C LEU A 165 17.82 10.48 11.30
N GLY A 166 18.51 9.37 11.03
CA GLY A 166 19.06 8.47 12.04
C GLY A 166 17.99 7.58 12.70
N ASP A 167 18.38 6.76 13.67
CA ASP A 167 17.45 5.93 14.45
C ASP A 167 16.57 6.84 15.33
N GLY A 168 15.48 7.35 14.76
CA GLY A 168 14.43 8.01 15.53
C GLY A 168 13.93 7.01 16.57
N ALA A 169 14.08 7.34 17.86
CA ALA A 169 13.62 6.48 18.94
C ALA A 169 12.13 6.18 18.71
N PRO A 170 11.73 4.90 18.51
CA PRO A 170 10.33 4.58 18.36
C PRO A 170 9.64 5.01 19.65
N ALA A 171 8.76 6.01 19.55
CA ALA A 171 7.88 6.39 20.65
C ALA A 171 6.85 5.26 20.83
N LEU A 172 7.30 4.16 21.43
CA LEU A 172 6.50 3.03 21.87
C LEU A 172 5.60 3.53 23.00
N HIS A 173 4.48 4.11 22.62
CA HIS A 173 3.38 4.32 23.54
C HIS A 173 2.80 2.94 23.82
N THR A 174 3.24 2.32 24.91
CA THR A 174 2.69 1.06 25.40
C THR A 174 1.28 1.32 25.92
N THR A 175 0.32 1.38 25.00
CA THR A 175 -1.10 1.36 25.37
C THR A 175 -1.47 -0.09 25.70
N VAL A 176 -2.18 -0.27 26.81
CA VAL A 176 -2.72 -1.58 27.18
C VAL A 176 -3.77 -1.93 26.13
N VAL A 177 -3.49 -2.97 25.33
CA VAL A 177 -4.43 -3.41 24.29
C VAL A 177 -5.57 -4.15 24.98
N ASP A 178 -6.74 -3.52 25.08
CA ASP A 178 -7.95 -4.22 25.46
C ASP A 178 -8.36 -5.17 24.32
N TRP A 179 -8.16 -6.46 24.55
CA TRP A 179 -8.45 -7.51 23.57
C TRP A 179 -9.93 -7.57 23.18
N ARG A 180 -10.83 -7.19 24.10
CA ARG A 180 -12.28 -7.15 23.85
C ARG A 180 -12.61 -6.01 22.89
N TRP A 181 -12.00 -4.85 23.11
CA TRP A 181 -12.14 -3.71 22.22
C TRP A 181 -11.54 -3.98 20.85
N LEU A 182 -10.36 -4.60 20.79
CA LEU A 182 -9.73 -4.99 19.53
C LEU A 182 -10.56 -6.01 18.74
N ALA A 183 -11.13 -7.01 19.42
CA ALA A 183 -12.04 -7.97 18.80
C ALA A 183 -13.31 -7.29 18.27
N PHE A 184 -13.88 -6.35 19.02
CA PHE A 184 -15.00 -5.54 18.56
C PHE A 184 -14.64 -4.72 17.31
N LEU A 185 -13.48 -4.07 17.29
CA LEU A 185 -13.00 -3.30 16.14
C LEU A 185 -12.77 -4.17 14.91
N LEU A 186 -12.24 -5.39 15.07
CA LEU A 186 -12.09 -6.34 13.97
C LEU A 186 -13.44 -6.74 13.37
N VAL A 187 -14.41 -7.09 14.22
CA VAL A 187 -15.75 -7.50 13.78
C VAL A 187 -16.51 -6.33 13.16
N ALA A 188 -16.48 -5.15 13.80
CA ALA A 188 -17.12 -3.95 13.29
C ALA A 188 -16.49 -3.50 11.96
N GLY A 189 -15.16 -3.48 11.87
CA GLY A 189 -14.43 -3.15 10.65
C GLY A 189 -14.76 -4.11 9.51
N ALA A 190 -14.79 -5.42 9.78
CA ALA A 190 -15.18 -6.42 8.78
C ALA A 190 -16.65 -6.28 8.35
N ALA A 191 -17.56 -5.99 9.29
CA ALA A 191 -18.98 -5.77 9.00
C ALA A 191 -19.20 -4.52 8.15
N LEU A 192 -18.51 -3.41 8.45
CA LEU A 192 -18.52 -2.19 7.64
C LEU A 192 -17.94 -2.45 6.25
N ALA A 193 -16.77 -3.09 6.15
CA ALA A 193 -16.17 -3.44 4.86
C ALA A 193 -17.12 -4.30 4.00
N TRP A 194 -17.80 -5.26 4.62
CA TRP A 194 -18.80 -6.08 3.96
C TRP A 194 -20.04 -5.28 3.52
N LEU A 195 -20.52 -4.35 4.34
CA LEU A 195 -21.62 -3.44 4.00
C LEU A 195 -21.26 -2.54 2.82
N TRP A 196 -20.07 -1.94 2.84
CA TRP A 196 -19.55 -1.12 1.73
C TRP A 196 -19.36 -1.93 0.46
N GLN A 197 -18.97 -3.20 0.58
CA GLN A 197 -18.92 -4.11 -0.56
C GLN A 197 -20.31 -4.33 -1.17
N ARG A 198 -21.38 -4.41 -0.36
CA ARG A 198 -22.75 -4.49 -0.87
C ARG A 198 -23.20 -3.20 -1.55
N LEU A 199 -22.71 -2.05 -1.10
CA LEU A 199 -22.98 -0.73 -1.71
C LEU A 199 -22.17 -0.48 -3.00
N LYS A 200 -21.45 -1.49 -3.53
CA LYS A 200 -20.63 -1.41 -4.74
C LYS A 200 -19.57 -0.29 -4.68
N GLN A 201 -19.13 0.05 -3.47
CA GLN A 201 -18.09 1.05 -3.30
C GLN A 201 -16.73 0.48 -3.78
N PRO A 202 -15.92 1.30 -4.45
CA PRO A 202 -14.64 0.84 -4.94
C PRO A 202 -13.65 0.63 -3.78
N ASN A 203 -13.04 -0.56 -3.71
CA ASN A 203 -12.11 -0.99 -2.65
C ASN A 203 -12.67 -0.80 -1.21
N PRO A 204 -13.64 -1.62 -0.77
CA PRO A 204 -14.34 -1.46 0.50
C PRO A 204 -13.62 -2.10 1.71
N TRP A 205 -12.43 -2.67 1.51
CA TRP A 205 -11.60 -3.34 2.52
C TRP A 205 -10.31 -2.56 2.74
#